data_AF-A8V5C1-F1
#
_entry.id   AF-A8V5C1-F1
#
_cell.length_a   1.000
_cell.length_b   1.000
_cell.length_c   1.000
_cell.angle_alpha   90.00
_cell.angle_beta   90.00
_cell.angle_gamma   90.00
#
_symmetry.space_group_name_H-M   'P 1'
#
loop_
_entity.id
_entity.type
_entity.pdbx_description
1 polymer ?
#
loop_
_entity_poly.entity_id
_entity_poly.type
_entity_poly.pdbx_seq_one_letter_code
_entity_poly.pdbx_strand_id
1 'polypeptide(L)'
;MFVDKAKIYVKAGDGGRGCVAWRREKFVPMGGPAGGNGGKGGDVILKADNRLQTLYDFKHKVHFKADRGQHGSGSNKHGRNAEDLIIKVPVGTVVKDAQTGEVIADLTQTDRKLLLQKEVKVEKEMQHLKHQQIKHRTMQKKVKKVKKNG
;
A
#
# COMPACT_ATOMS: atom_id res chain seq x y z
N MET A 1 16.42 11.53 -14.28
CA MET A 1 15.78 10.45 -15.05
C MET A 1 14.38 10.21 -14.47
N PHE A 2 13.30 10.38 -15.23
CA PHE A 2 11.93 10.20 -14.76
C PHE A 2 11.51 8.74 -14.89
N VAL A 3 11.01 8.15 -13.80
CA VAL A 3 10.42 6.80 -13.82
C VAL A 3 8.92 6.99 -13.62
N ASP A 4 8.17 6.63 -14.64
CA ASP A 4 6.71 6.74 -14.74
C ASP A 4 6.00 5.41 -14.45
N LYS A 5 6.73 4.30 -14.50
CA LYS A 5 6.22 2.96 -14.22
C LYS A 5 7.19 2.20 -13.32
N ALA A 6 6.65 1.53 -12.33
CA ALA A 6 7.40 0.61 -11.49
C ALA A 6 6.57 -0.63 -11.18
N LYS A 7 7.26 -1.73 -10.91
CA LYS A 7 6.65 -2.99 -10.50
C LYS A 7 7.18 -3.31 -9.12
N ILE A 8 6.27 -3.52 -8.16
CA ILE A 8 6.62 -3.72 -6.76
C ILE A 8 5.96 -4.99 -6.23
N TYR A 9 6.73 -5.70 -5.42
CA TYR A 9 6.29 -6.86 -4.67
C TYR A 9 5.96 -6.40 -3.26
N VAL A 10 4.72 -6.65 -2.83
CA VAL A 10 4.33 -6.39 -1.46
C VAL A 10 3.99 -7.68 -0.74
N LYS A 11 4.33 -7.74 0.54
CA LYS A 11 3.91 -8.81 1.44
C LYS A 11 3.50 -8.21 2.79
N ALA A 12 2.28 -8.50 3.24
CA ALA A 12 1.84 -8.16 4.59
C ALA A 12 2.65 -8.92 5.66
N GLY A 13 2.64 -8.37 6.86
CA GLY A 13 3.24 -8.98 8.03
C GLY A 13 2.57 -10.31 8.37
N ASP A 14 3.38 -11.31 8.69
CA ASP A 14 2.85 -12.56 9.21
C ASP A 14 2.32 -12.34 10.64
N GLY A 15 1.25 -13.04 11.01
CA GLY A 15 0.72 -13.02 12.38
C GLY A 15 1.68 -13.67 13.38
N GLY A 16 1.65 -13.18 14.62
CA GLY A 16 2.33 -13.83 15.74
C GLY A 16 1.64 -15.14 16.11
N ARG A 17 2.43 -16.15 16.49
CA ARG A 17 1.88 -17.39 17.08
C ARG A 17 1.40 -17.14 18.51
N GLY A 18 0.32 -17.81 18.90
CA GLY A 18 -0.07 -17.94 20.31
C GLY A 18 0.95 -18.77 21.10
N CYS A 19 0.90 -18.64 22.41
CA CYS A 19 1.70 -19.40 23.35
C CYS A 19 0.81 -20.39 24.09
N VAL A 20 1.27 -21.64 24.21
CA VAL A 20 0.67 -22.61 25.13
C VAL A 20 1.47 -22.56 26.43
N ALA A 21 0.82 -22.15 27.52
CA ALA A 21 1.44 -22.03 28.83
C ALA A 21 0.43 -22.37 29.93
N TRP A 22 0.94 -22.69 31.12
CA TRP A 22 0.15 -22.99 32.32
C TRP A 22 0.64 -22.15 33.49
N ARG A 23 -0.26 -21.79 34.40
CA ARG A 23 0.08 -21.08 35.64
C ARG A 23 0.90 -21.98 36.56
N ARG A 24 1.89 -21.41 37.25
CA ARG A 24 2.69 -22.10 38.26
C ARG A 24 2.68 -21.29 39.55
N GLU A 25 2.07 -21.84 40.59
CA GLU A 25 1.95 -21.23 41.92
C GLU A 25 2.38 -22.26 42.97
N LYS A 26 3.07 -21.79 44.02
CA LYS A 26 3.82 -22.64 44.96
C LYS A 26 2.98 -23.70 45.70
N PHE A 27 1.65 -23.59 45.69
CA PHE A 27 0.72 -24.53 46.34
C PHE A 27 -0.44 -24.98 45.43
N VAL A 28 -0.34 -24.76 44.12
CA VAL A 28 -1.37 -25.16 43.15
C VAL A 28 -0.76 -26.20 42.20
N PRO A 29 -1.04 -27.51 42.38
CA PRO A 29 -0.44 -28.58 41.59
C PRO A 29 -0.80 -28.51 40.09
N MET A 30 -2.03 -28.08 39.78
CA MET A 30 -2.54 -27.95 38.41
C MET A 30 -3.05 -26.52 38.19
N GLY A 31 -2.14 -25.64 37.77
CA GLY A 31 -2.52 -24.29 37.37
C GLY A 31 -3.28 -24.30 36.03
N GLY A 32 -4.28 -23.44 35.91
CA GLY A 32 -5.04 -23.27 34.66
C GLY A 32 -4.18 -22.77 33.48
N PRO A 33 -4.72 -22.81 32.26
CA PRO A 33 -4.04 -22.30 31.07
C PRO A 33 -3.71 -20.81 31.22
N ALA A 34 -2.55 -20.42 30.71
CA ALA A 34 -1.95 -19.10 30.86
C ALA A 34 -1.37 -18.59 29.52
N GLY A 35 -1.79 -19.16 28.41
CA GLY A 35 -1.26 -18.85 27.09
C GLY A 35 -1.87 -17.58 26.49
N GLY A 36 -1.04 -16.64 26.06
CA GLY A 36 -1.50 -15.48 25.28
C GLY A 36 -1.60 -15.77 23.78
N ASN A 37 -2.57 -15.15 23.11
CA ASN A 37 -2.65 -15.04 21.64
C ASN A 37 -1.48 -14.25 21.04
N GLY A 38 -1.12 -14.52 19.79
CA GLY A 38 -0.17 -13.70 19.05
C GLY A 38 -0.80 -12.43 18.46
N GLY A 39 0.04 -11.43 18.17
CA GLY A 39 -0.40 -10.16 17.58
C GLY A 39 -0.59 -10.24 16.07
N LYS A 40 -1.37 -9.30 15.52
CA LYS A 40 -1.55 -9.12 14.08
C LYS A 40 -0.25 -8.69 13.41
N GLY A 41 0.03 -9.18 12.20
CA GLY A 41 1.06 -8.60 11.33
C GLY A 41 0.62 -7.25 10.76
N GLY A 42 1.59 -6.41 10.37
CA GLY A 42 1.31 -5.12 9.76
C GLY A 42 0.76 -5.26 8.35
N ASP A 43 -0.14 -4.37 7.96
CA ASP A 43 -0.63 -4.29 6.58
C ASP A 43 0.38 -3.53 5.70
N VAL A 44 0.33 -3.73 4.38
CA VAL A 44 1.03 -2.85 3.43
C VAL A 44 0.01 -1.90 2.82
N ILE A 45 0.25 -0.60 2.99
CA ILE A 45 -0.69 0.44 2.59
C ILE A 45 0.02 1.36 1.61
N LEU A 46 -0.51 1.44 0.40
CA LEU A 46 -0.10 2.46 -0.57
C LEU A 46 -0.85 3.77 -0.26
N LYS A 47 -0.15 4.89 -0.17
CA LYS A 47 -0.72 6.20 0.19
C LYS A 47 -0.32 7.28 -0.81
N ALA A 48 -1.29 8.01 -1.33
CA ALA A 48 -1.03 9.14 -2.21
C ALA A 48 -0.44 10.32 -1.41
N ASP A 49 0.69 10.86 -1.87
CA ASP A 49 1.37 12.02 -1.29
C ASP A 49 1.61 13.06 -2.39
N ASN A 50 1.14 14.29 -2.17
CA ASN A 50 1.26 15.39 -3.12
C ASN A 50 2.68 15.98 -3.19
N ARG A 51 3.54 15.64 -2.23
CA ARG A 51 4.95 16.05 -2.21
C ARG A 51 5.80 15.21 -3.16
N LEU A 52 5.28 14.06 -3.61
CA LEU A 52 6.00 13.15 -4.50
C LEU A 52 5.63 13.41 -5.96
N GLN A 53 6.64 13.50 -6.82
CA GLN A 53 6.47 13.74 -8.25
C GLN A 53 6.91 12.58 -9.16
N THR A 54 7.66 11.60 -8.66
CA THR A 54 8.19 10.50 -9.48
C THR A 54 8.03 9.17 -8.77
N LEU A 55 8.13 8.06 -9.52
CA LEU A 55 8.23 6.70 -8.96
C LEU A 55 9.69 6.23 -8.85
N TYR A 56 10.65 7.16 -8.81
CA TYR A 56 12.08 6.84 -8.84
C TYR A 56 12.53 5.96 -7.67
N ASP A 57 11.95 6.15 -6.48
CA ASP A 57 12.27 5.37 -5.27
C ASP A 57 12.03 3.86 -5.46
N PHE A 58 11.09 3.51 -6.34
CA PHE A 58 10.73 2.13 -6.66
C PHE A 58 11.68 1.47 -7.67
N LYS A 59 12.61 2.23 -8.27
CA LYS A 59 13.58 1.70 -9.24
C LYS A 59 14.57 0.73 -8.57
N HIS A 60 15.01 1.06 -7.36
CA HIS A 60 16.01 0.30 -6.64
C HIS A 60 15.40 -0.58 -5.55
N LYS A 61 14.28 -0.16 -4.95
CA LYS A 61 13.57 -0.92 -3.93
C LYS A 61 12.25 -1.45 -4.50
N VAL A 62 12.25 -2.72 -4.87
CA VAL A 62 11.09 -3.40 -5.47
C VAL A 62 10.35 -4.30 -4.48
N HIS A 63 10.95 -4.68 -3.36
CA HIS A 63 10.32 -5.52 -2.33
C HIS A 63 9.95 -4.71 -1.08
N PHE A 64 8.70 -4.82 -0.68
CA PHE A 64 8.15 -4.17 0.51
C PHE A 64 7.44 -5.20 1.38
N LYS A 65 7.97 -5.43 2.57
CA LYS A 65 7.41 -6.39 3.53
C LYS A 65 7.09 -5.66 4.82
N ALA A 66 5.84 -5.75 5.27
CA ALA A 66 5.44 -5.23 6.57
C ALA A 66 5.94 -6.12 7.71
N ASP A 67 6.03 -5.54 8.90
CA ASP A 67 6.54 -6.23 10.08
C ASP A 67 5.56 -7.30 10.58
N ARG A 68 6.11 -8.35 11.18
CA ARG A 68 5.33 -9.45 11.74
C ARG A 68 4.81 -9.13 13.13
N GLY A 69 3.66 -9.69 13.48
CA GLY A 69 3.12 -9.62 14.83
C GLY A 69 4.00 -10.39 15.83
N GLN A 70 4.03 -9.91 17.08
CA GLN A 70 4.77 -10.58 18.14
C GLN A 70 4.03 -11.82 18.62
N HIS A 71 4.78 -12.78 19.14
CA HIS A 71 4.20 -13.97 19.76
C HIS A 71 3.49 -13.61 21.07
N GLY A 72 2.43 -14.37 21.38
CA GLY A 72 1.92 -14.39 22.74
C GLY A 72 2.94 -14.99 23.69
N SER A 73 2.75 -14.77 24.98
CA SER A 73 3.60 -15.34 26.02
C SER A 73 2.76 -15.83 27.20
N GLY A 74 3.43 -16.44 28.18
CA GLY A 74 2.79 -16.92 29.40
C GLY A 74 2.10 -15.79 30.18
N SER A 75 1.33 -16.18 31.20
CA SER A 75 0.54 -15.25 32.02
C SER A 75 -0.51 -14.47 31.22
N ASN A 76 -1.13 -15.10 30.23
CA ASN A 76 -2.15 -14.54 29.34
C ASN A 76 -1.70 -13.26 28.61
N LYS A 77 -0.40 -13.11 28.39
CA LYS A 77 0.17 -11.92 27.73
C LYS A 77 0.06 -12.06 26.22
N HIS A 78 -0.84 -11.28 25.62
CA HIS A 78 -0.99 -11.21 24.18
C HIS A 78 0.21 -10.54 23.49
N GLY A 79 0.55 -11.04 22.32
CA GLY A 79 1.58 -10.45 21.47
C GLY A 79 1.13 -9.11 20.90
N ARG A 80 2.05 -8.16 20.81
CA ARG A 80 1.79 -6.84 20.20
C ARG A 80 1.57 -6.95 18.70
N ASN A 81 0.63 -6.14 18.18
CA ASN A 81 0.44 -5.95 16.75
C ASN A 81 1.65 -5.24 16.13
N ALA A 82 2.04 -5.64 14.92
CA ALA A 82 3.04 -4.93 14.15
C ALA A 82 2.48 -3.63 13.56
N GLU A 83 3.39 -2.72 13.25
CA GLU A 83 3.06 -1.46 12.57
C GLU A 83 2.87 -1.68 11.08
N ASP A 84 1.91 -0.95 10.50
CA ASP A 84 1.65 -1.02 9.06
C ASP A 84 2.77 -0.35 8.27
N LEU A 85 3.12 -0.95 7.12
CA LEU A 85 4.08 -0.37 6.19
C LEU A 85 3.35 0.58 5.22
N ILE A 86 3.63 1.88 5.35
CA ILE A 86 3.09 2.89 4.44
C ILE A 86 4.07 3.14 3.28
N ILE A 87 3.65 2.82 2.06
CA ILE A 87 4.35 3.10 0.82
C ILE A 87 3.74 4.35 0.19
N LYS A 88 4.50 5.43 0.11
CA LYS A 88 4.02 6.68 -0.49
C LYS A 88 4.22 6.69 -1.99
N VAL A 89 3.20 7.15 -2.73
CA VAL A 89 3.29 7.36 -4.18
C VAL A 89 2.76 8.75 -4.56
N PRO A 90 3.17 9.29 -5.72
CA PRO A 90 2.59 10.52 -6.25
C PRO A 90 1.07 10.43 -6.42
N VAL A 91 0.39 11.55 -6.21
CA VAL A 91 -1.01 11.71 -6.62
C VAL A 91 -1.15 11.49 -8.14
N GLY A 92 -2.20 10.77 -8.55
CA GLY A 92 -2.43 10.34 -9.94
C GLY A 92 -1.73 9.03 -10.31
N THR A 93 -1.31 8.24 -9.31
CA THR A 93 -0.77 6.90 -9.53
C THR A 93 -1.90 5.90 -9.73
N VAL A 94 -1.86 5.19 -10.85
CA VAL A 94 -2.75 4.06 -11.15
C VAL A 94 -2.06 2.78 -10.69
N VAL A 95 -2.78 2.00 -9.90
CA VAL A 95 -2.34 0.70 -9.38
C VAL A 95 -3.01 -0.40 -10.18
N LYS A 96 -2.21 -1.35 -10.68
CA LYS A 96 -2.64 -2.48 -11.48
C LYS A 96 -2.14 -3.79 -10.87
N ASP A 97 -2.88 -4.86 -11.06
CA ASP A 97 -2.38 -6.20 -10.77
C ASP A 97 -1.21 -6.50 -11.71
N ALA A 98 -0.09 -7.00 -11.16
CA ALA A 98 1.12 -7.22 -11.94
C ALA A 98 1.06 -8.44 -12.87
N GLN A 99 0.12 -9.36 -12.64
CA GLN A 99 -0.10 -10.56 -13.42
C GLN A 99 -1.19 -10.35 -14.46
N THR A 100 -2.36 -9.83 -14.06
CA THR A 100 -3.51 -9.66 -14.97
C THR A 100 -3.50 -8.32 -15.72
N GLY A 101 -2.81 -7.31 -15.17
CA GLY A 101 -2.81 -5.94 -15.73
C GLY A 101 -4.08 -5.15 -15.44
N GLU A 102 -5.04 -5.75 -14.72
CA GLU A 102 -6.29 -5.10 -14.33
C GLU A 102 -6.04 -3.93 -13.40
N VAL A 103 -6.80 -2.84 -13.57
CA VAL A 103 -6.72 -1.67 -12.69
C VAL A 103 -7.37 -2.00 -11.36
N ILE A 104 -6.58 -1.96 -10.28
CA ILE A 104 -7.05 -2.17 -8.91
C ILE A 104 -7.61 -0.85 -8.35
N ALA A 105 -6.89 0.25 -8.56
CA ALA A 105 -7.29 1.55 -8.06
C ALA A 105 -6.57 2.70 -8.76
N ASP A 106 -7.16 3.89 -8.68
CA ASP A 106 -6.52 5.16 -9.04
C ASP A 106 -6.45 6.09 -7.81
N LEU A 107 -5.24 6.56 -7.51
CA LEU A 107 -4.94 7.38 -6.34
C LEU A 107 -4.92 8.87 -6.70
N THR A 108 -6.10 9.39 -7.05
CA THR A 108 -6.30 10.73 -7.61
C THR A 108 -6.28 11.87 -6.59
N GLN A 109 -6.35 11.57 -5.29
CA GLN A 109 -6.42 12.56 -4.22
C GLN A 109 -5.33 12.29 -3.18
N THR A 110 -4.81 13.36 -2.57
CA THR A 110 -3.86 13.29 -1.46
C THR A 110 -4.44 12.46 -0.31
N ASP A 111 -3.57 11.75 0.40
CA ASP A 111 -3.90 10.90 1.55
C ASP A 111 -4.81 9.70 1.26
N ARG A 112 -5.27 9.51 0.02
CA ARG A 112 -5.99 8.31 -0.37
C ARG A 112 -5.12 7.08 -0.15
N LYS A 113 -5.67 6.10 0.56
CA LYS A 113 -4.99 4.85 0.94
C LYS A 113 -5.56 3.68 0.15
N LEU A 114 -4.69 2.73 -0.16
CA LEU A 114 -5.04 1.44 -0.74
C LEU A 114 -4.30 0.35 0.03
N LEU A 115 -5.03 -0.60 0.59
CA LEU A 115 -4.44 -1.78 1.22
C LEU A 115 -4.01 -2.77 0.14
N LEU A 116 -2.78 -3.26 0.25
CA LEU A 116 -2.19 -4.20 -0.69
C LEU A 116 -1.92 -5.54 -0.03
N GLN A 117 -2.19 -6.62 -0.76
CA GLN A 117 -2.02 -7.99 -0.28
C GLN A 117 -1.05 -8.82 -1.14
N LYS A 118 -0.76 -8.37 -2.37
CA LYS A 118 0.07 -9.06 -3.34
C LYS A 118 0.79 -8.09 -4.27
N GLU A 119 1.69 -8.63 -5.08
CA GLU A 119 2.43 -7.92 -6.13
C GLU A 119 1.54 -7.05 -7.02
N VAL A 120 1.98 -5.81 -7.25
CA VAL A 120 1.26 -4.83 -8.08
C VAL A 120 2.23 -4.06 -8.97
N LYS A 121 1.71 -3.61 -10.11
CA LYS A 121 2.37 -2.63 -10.97
C LYS A 121 1.77 -1.25 -10.69
N VAL A 122 2.63 -0.26 -10.48
CA VAL A 122 2.23 1.12 -10.28
C VAL A 122 2.68 1.96 -11.46
N GLU A 123 1.76 2.73 -12.03
CA GLU A 123 2.02 3.58 -13.18
C GLU A 123 1.53 4.99 -12.85
N LYS A 124 2.41 5.97 -12.92
CA LYS A 124 2.05 7.38 -12.77
C LYS A 124 1.59 7.90 -14.12
N GLU A 125 0.31 8.20 -14.25
CA GLU A 125 -0.17 8.93 -15.42
C GLU A 125 0.20 10.41 -15.32
N MET A 126 0.80 10.96 -16.37
CA MET A 126 1.05 12.41 -16.45
C MET A 126 -0.26 13.17 -16.65
N GLN A 127 -0.92 13.57 -15.55
CA GLN A 127 -2.11 14.44 -15.63
C GLN A 127 -1.82 15.78 -16.33
N HIS A 128 -0.59 16.30 -16.21
CA HIS A 128 -0.19 17.56 -16.83
C HIS A 128 -0.25 17.51 -18.37
N LEU A 129 0.16 16.37 -18.98
CA LEU A 129 0.07 16.16 -20.43
C LEU A 129 -1.37 16.02 -20.93
N LYS A 130 -2.22 15.32 -20.18
CA LYS A 130 -3.65 15.21 -20.52
C LYS A 130 -4.32 16.58 -20.52
N HIS A 131 -4.05 17.42 -19.52
CA HIS A 131 -4.65 18.74 -19.42
C HIS A 131 -4.19 19.70 -20.55
N GLN A 132 -2.91 19.63 -20.95
CA GLN A 132 -2.40 20.39 -22.10
C GLN A 132 -2.97 19.91 -23.44
N GLN A 133 -3.05 18.59 -23.66
CA GLN A 133 -3.64 18.02 -24.88
C GLN A 133 -5.13 18.34 -25.00
N ILE A 134 -5.88 18.28 -23.89
CA ILE A 134 -7.29 18.66 -23.85
C ILE A 134 -7.43 20.14 -24.21
N LYS A 135 -6.69 21.04 -23.56
CA LYS A 135 -6.71 22.49 -23.87
C LYS A 135 -6.40 22.76 -25.34
N HIS A 136 -5.34 22.15 -25.87
CA HIS A 136 -4.94 22.31 -27.28
C HIS A 136 -6.02 21.80 -28.24
N ARG A 137 -6.62 20.63 -27.97
CA ARG A 137 -7.69 20.06 -28.81
C ARG A 137 -8.97 20.91 -28.77
N THR A 138 -9.31 21.48 -27.62
CA THR A 138 -10.46 22.39 -27.47
C THR A 138 -10.23 23.71 -28.21
N MET A 139 -9.01 24.26 -28.17
CA MET A 139 -8.65 25.45 -28.98
C MET A 139 -8.76 25.19 -30.48
N GLN A 140 -8.21 24.07 -30.97
CA GLN A 140 -8.29 23.72 -32.39
C GLN A 140 -9.73 23.55 -32.89
N LYS A 141 -10.63 22.97 -32.07
CA LYS A 141 -12.07 22.88 -32.40
C LYS A 141 -12.72 24.26 -32.49
N LYS A 142 -12.39 25.20 -31.60
CA LYS A 142 -12.89 26.58 -31.65
C LYS A 142 -12.46 27.28 -32.94
N VAL A 143 -11.18 27.19 -33.32
CA VAL A 143 -10.65 27.80 -34.55
C VAL A 143 -11.34 27.25 -35.80
N LYS A 144 -11.55 25.93 -35.89
CA LYS A 144 -12.25 25.31 -37.03
C LYS A 144 -13.73 25.71 -37.12
N LYS A 145 -14.39 25.96 -35.99
CA LYS A 145 -15.80 26.41 -35.96
C LYS A 145 -15.94 27.85 -36.43
N VAL A 146 -15.01 28.73 -36.06
CA VAL A 146 -14.99 30.13 -36.53
C VAL A 146 -14.78 30.19 -38.04
N LYS A 147 -13.86 29.40 -38.60
CA LYS A 147 -13.61 29.33 -40.06
C LYS A 147 -14.72 28.70 -40.90
N LYS A 148 -15.72 28.05 -40.30
CA LYS A 148 -16.86 27.43 -41.00
C LYS A 148 -18.12 28.30 -41.02
N ASN A 149 -18.14 29.36 -40.21
CA ASN A 149 -19.32 30.22 -39.99
C ASN A 149 -19.10 31.66 -40.50
N GLY A 150 -17.99 31.92 -41.19
CA GLY A 150 -17.71 33.17 -41.91
C GLY A 150 -17.20 32.80 -43.29
#